data_AF-A0A7K3Y4A5-F1
#
_entry.id   AF-A0A7K3Y4A5-F1
#
_cell.length_a   1.000
_cell.length_b   1.000
_cell.length_c   1.000
_cell.angle_alpha   90.00
_cell.angle_beta   90.00
_cell.angle_gamma   90.00
#
_symmetry.space_group_name_H-M   'P 1'
#
loop_
_entity.id
_entity.type
_entity.pdbx_description
1 polymer ?
#
loop_
_entity_poly.entity_id
_entity_poly.type
_entity_poly.pdbx_seq_one_letter_code
_entity_poly.pdbx_strand_id
1 'polypeptide(L)'
;MGDIARHAPEKDTGEDIYQYLLERITNLENRNLELREQFRQIESEKRYIETQKIRYERELRKLKSEIEQLRSPPLVIGTVTDVIDNNRVIVRSSAGPRFLVRTSQLIDPDLLKPGARCTLNQQSLAIVDVLPTSYDAQIYGMELIESPEETYGNIGGLGPQIEEVREAVELPLTKPHLFERVGISPPKGVLLHGPPGTGKTLLARAVAHHTNAHFLRVVGSELVQKYIGEGARLVRELFDLAKQKAPSIIFIDEIDAIGAHRNDSTTSGDREVQRT
;
A
#
# COMPACT_ATOMS: atom_id res chain seq x y z
N MET A 1 -19.33 51.14 -6.30
CA MET A 1 -18.71 52.47 -6.20
C MET A 1 -19.22 53.30 -7.35
N GLY A 2 -20.11 54.25 -7.05
CA GLY A 2 -20.75 55.17 -7.98
C GLY A 2 -21.66 56.07 -7.13
N ASP A 3 -21.38 57.36 -7.17
CA ASP A 3 -21.79 58.38 -6.21
C ASP A 3 -23.29 58.54 -6.01
N ILE A 4 -23.72 58.72 -4.76
CA ILE A 4 -24.97 59.42 -4.43
C ILE A 4 -24.66 60.40 -3.30
N ALA A 5 -24.30 61.61 -3.74
CA ALA A 5 -24.23 62.79 -2.91
C ALA A 5 -25.58 63.02 -2.22
N ARG A 6 -25.56 63.15 -0.90
CA ARG A 6 -26.72 63.53 -0.09
C ARG A 6 -27.02 65.00 -0.33
N HIS A 7 -28.11 65.28 -1.03
CA HIS A 7 -28.81 66.56 -0.98
C HIS A 7 -30.08 66.35 -0.16
N ALA A 8 -30.15 66.98 1.02
CA ALA A 8 -31.37 67.14 1.78
C ALA A 8 -31.96 68.51 1.39
N PRO A 9 -33.23 68.62 0.97
CA PRO A 9 -33.90 69.90 0.88
C PRO A 9 -34.55 70.27 2.22
N GLU A 10 -34.23 71.48 2.71
CA GLU A 10 -34.92 72.16 3.81
C GLU A 10 -36.11 72.98 3.27
N LYS A 11 -37.32 72.70 3.79
CA LYS A 11 -38.38 73.63 4.26
C LYS A 11 -39.78 73.02 4.07
N ASP A 12 -40.45 72.84 5.20
CA ASP A 12 -41.74 72.20 5.43
C ASP A 12 -42.93 72.80 4.65
N THR A 13 -43.56 71.97 3.83
CA THR A 13 -45.00 71.70 3.90
C THR A 13 -45.14 70.30 4.46
N GLY A 14 -45.87 70.11 5.57
CA GLY A 14 -46.07 68.78 6.16
C GLY A 14 -46.56 67.76 5.13
N GLU A 15 -47.35 68.23 4.14
CA GLU A 15 -47.87 67.44 3.02
C GLU A 15 -46.78 66.73 2.18
N ASP A 16 -45.62 67.36 1.93
CA ASP A 16 -44.53 66.76 1.13
C ASP A 16 -43.80 65.65 1.92
N ILE A 17 -43.62 65.85 3.23
CA ILE A 17 -43.06 64.83 4.13
C ILE A 17 -44.04 63.67 4.30
N TYR A 18 -45.34 63.95 4.42
CA TYR A 18 -46.37 62.92 4.47
C TYR A 18 -46.42 62.11 3.16
N GLN A 19 -46.32 62.76 1.99
CA GLN A 19 -46.23 62.06 0.71
C GLN A 19 -44.98 61.19 0.61
N TYR A 20 -43.80 61.69 1.01
CA TYR A 20 -42.56 60.90 1.02
C TYR A 20 -42.64 59.70 1.97
N LEU A 21 -43.22 59.88 3.17
CA LEU A 21 -43.41 58.78 4.13
C LEU A 21 -44.42 57.75 3.61
N LEU A 22 -45.51 58.18 2.97
CA LEU A 22 -46.48 57.29 2.33
C LEU A 22 -45.86 56.50 1.16
N GLU A 23 -45.08 57.16 0.32
CA GLU A 23 -44.35 56.51 -0.78
C GLU A 23 -43.29 55.53 -0.24
N ARG A 24 -42.63 55.87 0.87
CA ARG A 24 -41.67 54.96 1.52
C ARG A 24 -42.35 53.75 2.16
N ILE A 25 -43.49 53.95 2.82
CA ILE A 25 -44.30 52.88 3.43
C ILE A 25 -44.78 51.92 2.33
N THR A 26 -45.36 52.44 1.26
CA THR A 26 -45.84 51.62 0.13
C THR A 26 -44.69 50.86 -0.55
N ASN A 27 -43.52 51.47 -0.73
CA ASN A 27 -42.34 50.80 -1.28
C ASN A 27 -41.81 49.69 -0.32
N LEU A 28 -41.83 49.92 0.99
CA LEU A 28 -41.48 48.91 2.00
C LEU A 28 -42.51 47.77 2.08
N GLU A 29 -43.78 48.06 1.89
CA GLU A 29 -44.86 47.07 1.81
C GLU A 29 -44.70 46.18 0.58
N ASN A 30 -44.47 46.79 -0.59
CA ASN A 30 -44.19 46.06 -1.83
C ASN A 30 -42.96 45.16 -1.69
N ARG A 31 -41.87 45.67 -1.11
CA ARG A 31 -40.64 44.90 -0.89
C ARG A 31 -40.82 43.79 0.14
N ASN A 32 -41.66 43.98 1.16
CA ASN A 32 -42.05 42.90 2.07
C ASN A 32 -42.85 41.81 1.36
N LEU A 33 -43.72 42.20 0.44
CA LEU A 33 -44.54 41.28 -0.35
C LEU A 33 -43.66 40.42 -1.27
N GLU A 34 -42.73 41.05 -1.99
CA GLU A 34 -41.73 40.36 -2.83
C GLU A 34 -40.86 39.39 -2.00
N LEU A 35 -40.33 39.83 -0.85
CA LEU A 35 -39.52 38.98 0.02
C LEU A 35 -40.31 37.77 0.55
N ARG A 36 -41.61 37.93 0.85
CA ARG A 36 -42.48 36.82 1.28
C ARG A 36 -42.77 35.83 0.16
N GLU A 37 -42.86 36.29 -1.09
CA GLU A 37 -42.99 35.41 -2.25
C GLU A 37 -41.70 34.64 -2.51
N GLN A 38 -40.55 35.33 -2.48
CA GLN A 38 -39.24 34.68 -2.59
C GLN A 38 -39.02 33.65 -1.49
N PHE A 39 -39.38 33.95 -0.24
CA PHE A 39 -39.27 33.01 0.87
C PHE A 39 -40.14 31.76 0.63
N ARG A 40 -41.38 31.92 0.15
CA ARG A 40 -42.26 30.80 -0.20
C ARG A 40 -41.70 29.96 -1.35
N GLN A 41 -41.13 30.59 -2.37
CA GLN A 41 -40.47 29.89 -3.47
C GLN A 41 -39.27 29.06 -2.95
N ILE A 42 -38.37 29.68 -2.18
CA ILE A 42 -37.20 29.00 -1.60
C ILE A 42 -37.62 27.86 -0.66
N GLU A 43 -38.64 28.05 0.17
CA GLU A 43 -39.15 26.97 1.03
C GLU A 43 -39.68 25.79 0.21
N SER A 44 -40.38 26.05 -0.90
CA SER A 44 -40.88 25.00 -1.78
C SER A 44 -39.74 24.25 -2.49
N GLU A 45 -38.73 24.97 -2.96
CA GLU A 45 -37.53 24.40 -3.58
C GLU A 45 -36.74 23.57 -2.57
N LYS A 46 -36.57 24.07 -1.34
CA LYS A 46 -35.91 23.33 -0.25
C LYS A 46 -36.61 22.01 0.01
N ARG A 47 -37.94 22.01 0.14
CA ARG A 47 -38.72 20.76 0.36
C ARG A 47 -38.58 19.79 -0.81
N TYR A 48 -38.54 20.30 -2.04
CA TYR A 48 -38.32 19.48 -3.22
C TYR A 48 -36.93 18.81 -3.19
N ILE A 49 -35.87 19.59 -2.92
CA ILE A 49 -34.49 19.09 -2.82
C ILE A 49 -34.35 18.06 -1.68
N GLU A 50 -34.95 18.32 -0.51
CA GLU A 50 -34.93 17.38 0.61
C GLU A 50 -35.60 16.04 0.24
N THR A 51 -36.70 16.09 -0.50
CA THR A 51 -37.38 14.89 -1.00
C THR A 51 -36.52 14.12 -2.00
N GLN A 52 -35.86 14.81 -2.94
CA GLN A 52 -34.92 14.19 -3.88
C GLN A 52 -33.72 13.58 -3.16
N LYS A 53 -33.16 14.28 -2.17
CA LYS A 53 -32.05 13.76 -1.34
C LYS A 53 -32.43 12.43 -0.68
N ILE A 54 -33.61 12.35 -0.06
CA ILE A 54 -34.09 11.11 0.57
C ILE A 54 -34.25 10.00 -0.47
N ARG A 55 -34.76 10.31 -1.66
CA ARG A 55 -34.88 9.34 -2.77
C ARG A 55 -33.51 8.80 -3.18
N TYR A 56 -32.55 9.68 -3.45
CA TYR A 56 -31.21 9.27 -3.86
C TYR A 56 -30.46 8.52 -2.75
N GLU A 57 -30.62 8.92 -1.48
CA GLU A 57 -30.03 8.17 -0.36
C GLU A 57 -30.58 6.74 -0.25
N ARG A 58 -31.88 6.54 -0.52
CA ARG A 58 -32.48 5.20 -0.55
C ARG A 58 -31.95 4.38 -1.72
N GLU A 59 -31.81 4.98 -2.89
CA GLU A 59 -31.25 4.33 -4.08
C GLU A 59 -29.78 3.94 -3.87
N LEU A 60 -28.98 4.82 -3.29
CA LEU A 60 -27.59 4.54 -2.91
C LEU A 60 -27.48 3.39 -1.91
N ARG A 61 -28.37 3.32 -0.91
CA ARG A 61 -28.37 2.19 0.04
C ARG A 61 -28.69 0.87 -0.66
N LYS A 62 -29.64 0.86 -1.60
CA LYS A 62 -29.98 -0.34 -2.39
C LYS A 62 -28.80 -0.79 -3.24
N LEU A 63 -28.21 0.14 -4.02
CA LEU A 63 -27.05 -0.16 -4.87
C LEU A 63 -25.85 -0.65 -4.06
N LYS A 64 -25.58 -0.04 -2.89
CA LYS A 64 -24.52 -0.51 -1.98
C LYS A 64 -24.77 -1.93 -1.48
N SER A 65 -26.01 -2.24 -1.09
CA SER A 65 -26.36 -3.59 -0.63
C SER A 65 -26.22 -4.64 -1.75
N GLU A 66 -26.51 -4.26 -3.00
CA GLU A 66 -26.33 -5.14 -4.16
C GLU A 66 -24.85 -5.41 -4.44
N ILE A 67 -24.00 -4.37 -4.34
CA ILE A 67 -22.55 -4.53 -4.45
C ILE A 67 -22.00 -5.43 -3.33
N GLU A 68 -22.45 -5.24 -2.08
CA GLU A 68 -22.01 -6.09 -0.96
C GLU A 68 -22.41 -7.56 -1.15
N GLN A 69 -23.59 -7.84 -1.69
CA GLN A 69 -24.00 -9.21 -2.03
C GLN A 69 -23.07 -9.85 -3.06
N LEU A 70 -22.65 -9.09 -4.09
CA LEU A 70 -21.68 -9.57 -5.09
C LEU A 70 -20.27 -9.77 -4.53
N ARG A 71 -19.92 -9.08 -3.44
CA ARG A 71 -18.65 -9.25 -2.70
C ARG A 71 -18.73 -10.28 -1.57
N SER A 72 -19.92 -10.80 -1.28
CA SER A 72 -20.10 -11.74 -0.18
C SER A 72 -19.31 -13.04 -0.44
N PRO A 73 -18.59 -13.57 0.56
CA PRO A 73 -17.93 -14.85 0.43
C PRO A 73 -18.97 -15.96 0.23
N PRO A 74 -18.66 -17.00 -0.57
CA PRO A 74 -17.31 -17.40 -0.97
C PRO A 74 -16.90 -16.84 -2.34
N LEU A 75 -15.69 -16.31 -2.45
CA LEU A 75 -15.10 -15.86 -3.72
C LEU A 75 -14.07 -16.88 -4.23
N VAL A 76 -13.95 -17.00 -5.55
CA VAL A 76 -12.97 -17.90 -6.17
C VAL A 76 -11.66 -17.15 -6.36
N ILE A 77 -10.54 -17.73 -5.96
CA ILE A 77 -9.21 -17.14 -6.18
C ILE A 77 -8.74 -17.46 -7.60
N GLY A 78 -8.22 -16.46 -8.31
CA GLY A 78 -7.60 -16.61 -9.62
C GLY A 78 -6.31 -15.83 -9.76
N THR A 79 -5.58 -16.08 -10.85
CA THR A 79 -4.39 -15.32 -11.24
C THR A 79 -4.61 -14.68 -12.61
N VAL A 80 -4.34 -13.38 -12.70
CA VAL A 80 -4.36 -12.64 -13.96
C VAL A 80 -3.22 -13.19 -14.83
N THR A 81 -3.55 -13.77 -15.98
CA THR A 81 -2.53 -14.27 -16.90
C THR A 81 -2.13 -13.21 -17.91
N ASP A 82 -3.12 -12.47 -18.40
CA ASP A 82 -2.90 -11.46 -19.43
C ASP A 82 -3.98 -10.38 -19.39
N VAL A 83 -3.63 -9.17 -19.82
CA VAL A 83 -4.52 -8.01 -19.84
C VAL A 83 -4.69 -7.59 -21.29
N ILE A 84 -5.90 -7.75 -21.83
CA ILE A 84 -6.19 -7.39 -23.21
C ILE A 84 -6.46 -5.87 -23.28
N ASP A 85 -7.42 -5.42 -22.47
CA ASP A 85 -7.83 -4.02 -22.37
C ASP A 85 -8.17 -3.67 -20.91
N ASN A 86 -8.40 -2.39 -20.62
CA ASN A 86 -8.79 -1.90 -19.29
C ASN A 86 -10.05 -2.58 -18.70
N ASN A 87 -10.91 -3.15 -19.55
CA ASN A 87 -12.17 -3.77 -19.13
C ASN A 87 -12.19 -5.31 -19.29
N ARG A 88 -11.17 -5.90 -19.92
CA ARG A 88 -11.14 -7.31 -20.31
C ARG A 88 -9.80 -7.94 -19.96
N VAL A 89 -9.84 -8.92 -19.08
CA VAL A 89 -8.65 -9.57 -18.53
C VAL A 89 -8.81 -11.09 -18.64
N ILE A 90 -7.72 -11.77 -18.97
CA ILE A 90 -7.67 -13.23 -18.96
C ILE A 90 -7.24 -13.66 -17.56
N VAL A 91 -8.12 -14.34 -16.85
CA VAL A 91 -7.84 -14.89 -15.52
C VAL A 91 -7.83 -16.40 -15.57
N ARG A 92 -6.83 -17.01 -14.93
CA ARG A 92 -6.81 -18.43 -14.64
C ARG A 92 -7.47 -18.64 -13.27
N SER A 93 -8.59 -19.36 -13.25
CA SER A 93 -9.19 -19.78 -11.98
C SER A 93 -8.29 -20.79 -11.28
N SER A 94 -8.29 -20.81 -9.95
CA SER A 94 -7.63 -21.88 -9.17
C SER A 94 -8.12 -23.28 -9.57
N ALA A 95 -9.35 -23.39 -10.11
CA ALA A 95 -9.91 -24.62 -10.64
C ALA A 95 -9.26 -25.10 -11.96
N GLY A 96 -8.36 -24.31 -12.57
CA GLY A 96 -7.61 -24.69 -13.77
C GLY A 96 -7.99 -23.99 -15.09
N PRO A 97 -9.27 -23.73 -15.43
CA PRO A 97 -9.62 -23.11 -16.70
C PRO A 97 -9.25 -21.62 -16.74
N ARG A 98 -9.01 -21.13 -17.96
CA ARG A 98 -8.77 -19.72 -18.25
C ARG A 98 -10.05 -19.11 -18.77
N PHE A 99 -10.46 -18.00 -18.17
CA PHE A 99 -11.65 -17.25 -18.54
C PHE A 99 -11.28 -15.85 -19.01
N LEU A 100 -11.98 -15.37 -20.04
CA LEU A 100 -11.99 -13.96 -20.37
C LEU A 100 -13.09 -13.30 -19.54
N VAL A 101 -12.69 -12.46 -18.58
CA VAL A 101 -13.60 -11.88 -17.62
C VAL A 101 -13.61 -10.36 -17.74
N ARG A 102 -14.74 -9.76 -17.33
CA ARG A 102 -14.82 -8.31 -17.19
C ARG A 102 -14.28 -7.88 -15.83
N THR A 103 -13.53 -6.79 -15.82
CA THR A 103 -13.09 -6.14 -14.59
C THR A 103 -14.22 -5.26 -14.05
N SER A 104 -14.33 -5.19 -12.72
CA SER A 104 -15.20 -4.20 -12.09
C SER A 104 -14.61 -2.80 -12.31
N GLN A 105 -15.44 -1.81 -12.62
CA GLN A 105 -15.02 -0.40 -12.78
C GLN A 105 -14.45 0.21 -11.49
N LEU A 106 -14.62 -0.47 -10.36
CA LEU A 106 -14.12 -0.06 -9.06
C LEU A 106 -12.63 -0.38 -8.84
N ILE A 107 -12.01 -1.14 -9.74
CA ILE A 107 -10.62 -1.58 -9.61
C ILE A 107 -9.72 -0.71 -10.49
N ASP A 108 -8.63 -0.22 -9.92
CA ASP A 108 -7.64 0.55 -10.66
C ASP A 108 -6.94 -0.32 -11.72
N PRO A 109 -6.92 0.10 -13.00
CA PRO A 109 -6.27 -0.65 -14.07
C PRO A 109 -4.78 -0.92 -13.81
N ASP A 110 -4.11 -0.04 -13.06
CA ASP A 110 -2.68 -0.14 -12.77
C ASP A 110 -2.32 -1.32 -11.84
N LEU A 111 -3.28 -1.79 -11.04
CA LEU A 111 -3.12 -2.95 -10.17
C LEU A 111 -3.26 -4.27 -10.95
N LEU A 112 -3.92 -4.22 -12.11
CA LEU A 112 -4.13 -5.38 -12.97
C LEU A 112 -2.89 -5.60 -13.84
N LYS A 113 -1.89 -6.24 -13.23
CA LYS A 113 -0.69 -6.70 -13.94
C LYS A 113 -0.74 -8.21 -14.16
N PRO A 114 -0.18 -8.73 -15.26
CA PRO A 114 0.04 -10.16 -15.41
C PRO A 114 0.77 -10.73 -14.18
N GLY A 115 0.23 -11.81 -13.60
CA GLY A 115 0.70 -12.42 -12.37
C GLY A 115 -0.03 -11.95 -11.09
N ALA A 116 -0.84 -10.90 -11.15
CA ALA A 116 -1.61 -10.43 -9.99
C ALA A 116 -2.64 -11.49 -9.55
N ARG A 117 -2.79 -11.66 -8.24
CA ARG A 117 -3.82 -12.52 -7.65
C ARG A 117 -5.10 -11.72 -7.52
N CYS A 118 -6.23 -12.31 -7.87
CA CYS A 118 -7.52 -11.64 -7.79
C CYS A 118 -8.62 -12.57 -7.29
N THR A 119 -9.70 -11.99 -6.79
CA THR A 119 -10.92 -12.71 -6.45
C THR A 119 -11.94 -12.56 -7.57
N LEU A 120 -12.63 -13.66 -7.85
CA LEU A 120 -13.67 -13.77 -8.85
C LEU A 120 -14.99 -14.11 -8.15
N ASN A 121 -16.08 -13.52 -8.63
CA ASN A 121 -17.41 -13.93 -8.21
C ASN A 121 -17.72 -15.33 -8.77
N GLN A 122 -18.40 -16.19 -8.00
CA GLN A 122 -18.74 -17.55 -8.42
C GLN A 122 -19.67 -17.61 -9.64
N GLN A 123 -20.61 -16.67 -9.75
CA GLN A 123 -21.65 -16.71 -10.79
C GLN A 123 -21.20 -15.97 -12.05
N SER A 124 -20.71 -14.74 -11.91
CA SER A 124 -20.37 -13.88 -13.05
C SER A 124 -18.91 -14.03 -13.50
N LEU A 125 -18.06 -14.68 -12.69
CA LEU A 125 -16.61 -14.73 -12.86
C LEU A 125 -15.95 -13.34 -12.99
N ALA A 126 -16.65 -12.26 -12.65
CA ALA A 126 -16.11 -10.91 -12.69
C ALA A 126 -15.06 -10.75 -11.59
N ILE A 127 -14.01 -9.96 -11.87
CA ILE A 127 -13.02 -9.63 -10.85
C ILE A 127 -13.67 -8.70 -9.82
N VAL A 128 -13.70 -9.17 -8.58
CA VAL A 128 -14.28 -8.45 -7.44
C VAL A 128 -13.23 -7.60 -6.74
N ASP A 129 -12.06 -8.18 -6.51
CA ASP A 129 -10.96 -7.54 -5.80
C ASP A 129 -9.60 -8.07 -6.27
N VAL A 130 -8.54 -7.28 -6.07
CA VAL A 130 -7.16 -7.72 -6.30
C VAL A 130 -6.54 -8.06 -4.95
N LEU A 131 -6.06 -9.29 -4.81
CA LEU A 131 -5.42 -9.73 -3.58
C LEU A 131 -3.97 -9.27 -3.56
N PRO A 132 -3.43 -8.89 -2.38
CA PRO A 132 -2.01 -8.64 -2.25
C PRO A 132 -1.22 -9.88 -2.62
N THR A 133 0.01 -9.69 -3.10
CA THR A 133 0.95 -10.78 -3.32
C THR A 133 1.20 -11.48 -1.99
N SER A 134 0.78 -12.74 -1.89
CA SER A 134 1.11 -13.59 -0.75
C SER A 134 2.38 -14.37 -1.05
N TYR A 135 3.33 -14.33 -0.14
CA TYR A 135 4.53 -15.17 -0.18
C TYR A 135 4.22 -16.56 0.36
N ASP A 136 5.13 -17.51 0.12
CA ASP A 136 4.99 -18.83 0.72
C ASP A 136 5.04 -18.78 2.26
N ALA A 137 4.39 -19.73 2.92
CA ALA A 137 4.33 -19.77 4.38
C ALA A 137 5.73 -19.88 5.02
N GLN A 138 6.65 -20.55 4.32
CA GLN A 138 8.05 -20.67 4.72
C GLN A 138 8.74 -19.30 4.84
N ILE A 139 8.42 -18.37 3.94
CA ILE A 139 9.04 -17.04 3.90
C ILE A 139 8.54 -16.18 5.06
N TYR A 140 7.25 -16.28 5.40
CA TYR A 140 6.73 -15.64 6.61
C TYR A 140 7.37 -16.21 7.89
N GLY A 141 7.80 -17.47 7.89
CA GLY A 141 8.57 -18.06 9.00
C GLY A 141 10.03 -17.58 9.09
N MET A 142 10.60 -17.14 7.96
CA MET A 142 11.95 -16.54 7.89
C MET A 142 11.97 -15.09 8.38
N GLU A 143 10.80 -14.44 8.44
CA GLU A 143 10.67 -13.12 9.02
C GLU A 143 10.68 -13.19 10.55
N LEU A 144 11.71 -12.60 11.15
CA LEU A 144 11.73 -12.39 12.59
C LEU A 144 10.91 -11.14 12.91
N ILE A 145 9.72 -11.37 13.45
CA ILE A 145 8.80 -10.31 13.89
C ILE A 145 9.34 -9.58 15.13
N GLU A 146 10.20 -10.23 15.92
CA GLU A 146 10.81 -9.66 17.12
C GLU A 146 12.32 -9.45 16.90
N SER A 147 12.77 -8.21 17.10
CA SER A 147 14.18 -7.86 17.16
C SER A 147 14.85 -8.69 18.27
N PRO A 148 15.94 -9.41 18.00
CA PRO A 148 16.64 -10.16 19.04
C PRO A 148 17.13 -9.23 20.16
N GLU A 149 17.01 -9.62 21.43
CA GLU A 149 17.39 -8.77 22.59
C GLU A 149 18.90 -8.56 22.76
N GLU A 150 19.72 -9.20 21.92
CA GLU A 150 21.18 -9.16 22.03
C GLU A 150 21.71 -7.79 21.64
N THR A 151 22.58 -7.21 22.46
CA THR A 151 23.24 -5.92 22.19
C THR A 151 24.74 -6.11 22.00
N TYR A 152 25.42 -5.10 21.42
CA TYR A 152 26.88 -5.13 21.31
C TYR A 152 27.61 -5.25 22.66
N GLY A 153 26.95 -4.85 23.76
CA GLY A 153 27.49 -5.01 25.11
C GLY A 153 27.62 -6.46 25.56
N ASN A 154 26.88 -7.39 24.94
CA ASN A 154 26.92 -8.81 25.24
C ASN A 154 28.10 -9.53 24.54
N ILE A 155 28.82 -8.85 23.64
CA ILE A 155 29.87 -9.43 22.81
C ILE A 155 31.25 -9.00 23.34
N GLY A 156 32.00 -9.94 23.92
CA GLY A 156 33.35 -9.70 24.43
C GLY A 156 34.45 -9.89 23.39
N GLY A 157 35.45 -9.00 23.38
CA GLY A 157 36.74 -9.23 22.69
C GLY A 157 36.76 -9.04 21.17
N LEU A 158 35.62 -8.69 20.54
CA LEU A 158 35.48 -8.51 19.08
C LEU A 158 35.35 -7.04 18.65
N GLY A 159 35.96 -6.11 19.40
CA GLY A 159 35.88 -4.66 19.17
C GLY A 159 36.11 -4.23 17.70
N PRO A 160 37.24 -4.60 17.06
CA PRO A 160 37.50 -4.16 15.69
C PRO A 160 36.52 -4.77 14.68
N GLN A 161 36.10 -6.03 14.86
CA GLN A 161 35.13 -6.66 13.97
C GLN A 161 33.73 -6.04 14.11
N ILE A 162 33.34 -5.67 15.33
CA ILE A 162 32.08 -4.96 15.58
C ILE A 162 32.09 -3.61 14.85
N GLU A 163 33.19 -2.87 14.92
CA GLU A 163 33.34 -1.58 14.25
C GLU A 163 33.25 -1.71 12.73
N GLU A 164 33.94 -2.67 12.12
CA GLU A 164 33.87 -2.94 10.67
C GLU A 164 32.45 -3.29 10.21
N VAL A 165 31.74 -4.17 10.93
CA VAL A 165 30.36 -4.54 10.59
C VAL A 165 29.42 -3.36 10.77
N ARG A 166 29.64 -2.54 11.79
CA ARG A 166 28.87 -1.32 12.06
C ARG A 166 29.01 -0.31 10.94
N GLU A 167 30.23 -0.05 10.49
CA GLU A 167 30.50 0.85 9.37
C GLU A 167 29.93 0.31 8.05
N ALA A 168 29.97 -1.00 7.85
CA ALA A 168 29.45 -1.61 6.63
C ALA A 168 27.91 -1.67 6.57
N VAL A 169 27.22 -1.88 7.70
CA VAL A 169 25.77 -2.11 7.72
C VAL A 169 24.99 -0.93 8.31
N GLU A 170 25.41 -0.36 9.45
CA GLU A 170 24.67 0.74 10.08
C GLU A 170 24.88 2.07 9.36
N LEU A 171 26.10 2.36 8.89
CA LEU A 171 26.43 3.65 8.27
C LEU A 171 25.61 3.92 7.00
N PRO A 172 25.45 2.96 6.07
CA PRO A 172 24.62 3.16 4.88
C PRO A 172 23.14 3.38 5.20
N LEU A 173 22.63 2.70 6.24
CA LEU A 173 21.22 2.79 6.65
C LEU A 173 20.91 4.10 7.38
N THR A 174 21.82 4.55 8.26
CA THR A 174 21.61 5.75 9.08
C THR A 174 22.01 7.05 8.38
N LYS A 175 23.04 7.02 7.54
CA LYS A 175 23.62 8.24 6.92
C LYS A 175 24.02 8.03 5.45
N PRO A 176 23.05 7.80 4.55
CA PRO A 176 23.33 7.59 3.12
C PRO A 176 24.02 8.80 2.45
N HIS A 177 23.72 10.03 2.91
CA HIS A 177 24.30 11.27 2.39
C HIS A 177 25.85 11.34 2.47
N LEU A 178 26.48 10.61 3.40
CA LEU A 178 27.93 10.57 3.49
C LEU A 178 28.55 9.84 2.29
N PHE A 179 27.92 8.75 1.84
CA PHE A 179 28.35 7.98 0.68
C PHE A 179 28.17 8.78 -0.62
N GLU A 180 27.05 9.50 -0.74
CA GLU A 180 26.78 10.36 -1.91
C GLU A 180 27.79 11.50 -2.04
N ARG A 181 28.20 12.14 -0.93
CA ARG A 181 29.19 13.23 -0.95
C ARG A 181 30.58 12.77 -1.35
N VAL A 182 30.96 11.56 -0.94
CA VAL A 182 32.26 10.96 -1.26
C VAL A 182 32.23 10.31 -2.66
N GLY A 183 31.04 10.02 -3.20
CA GLY A 183 30.86 9.42 -4.52
C GLY A 183 31.16 7.92 -4.55
N ILE A 184 31.09 7.24 -3.41
CA ILE A 184 31.34 5.80 -3.27
C ILE A 184 30.03 5.05 -3.07
N SER A 185 29.92 3.85 -3.67
CA SER A 185 28.78 2.97 -3.43
C SER A 185 28.91 2.28 -2.07
N PRO A 186 27.84 2.18 -1.26
CA PRO A 186 27.89 1.44 -0.01
C PRO A 186 28.20 -0.04 -0.26
N PRO A 187 28.85 -0.73 0.70
CA PRO A 187 29.09 -2.16 0.59
C PRO A 187 27.75 -2.92 0.53
N LYS A 188 27.69 -3.95 -0.33
CA LYS A 188 26.45 -4.69 -0.62
C LYS A 188 26.16 -5.82 0.37
N GLY A 189 27.14 -6.22 1.17
CA GLY A 189 27.03 -7.33 2.11
C GLY A 189 28.33 -7.57 2.86
N VAL A 190 28.23 -8.33 3.95
CA VAL A 190 29.35 -8.70 4.82
C VAL A 190 29.37 -10.22 4.97
N LEU A 191 30.56 -10.82 4.92
CA LEU A 191 30.75 -12.25 5.13
C LEU A 191 31.50 -12.47 6.46
N LEU A 192 30.86 -13.16 7.41
CA LEU A 192 31.48 -13.53 8.68
C LEU A 192 32.03 -14.96 8.60
N HIS A 193 33.36 -15.11 8.60
CA HIS A 193 34.03 -16.41 8.58
C HIS A 193 34.94 -16.60 9.80
N GLY A 194 35.33 -17.86 10.09
CA GLY A 194 36.07 -18.21 11.31
C GLY A 194 35.64 -19.54 11.94
N PRO A 195 36.33 -20.01 13.00
CA PRO A 195 35.98 -21.23 13.72
C PRO A 195 34.57 -21.19 14.34
N PRO A 196 33.91 -22.34 14.53
CA PRO A 196 32.65 -22.39 15.27
C PRO A 196 32.83 -21.91 16.72
N GLY A 197 31.79 -21.30 17.30
CA GLY A 197 31.84 -20.78 18.68
C GLY A 197 32.45 -19.38 18.86
N THR A 198 32.82 -18.71 17.77
CA THR A 198 33.35 -17.32 17.80
C THR A 198 32.28 -16.22 17.85
N GLY A 199 31.00 -16.57 18.03
CA GLY A 199 29.94 -15.59 18.22
C GLY A 199 29.43 -14.90 16.95
N LYS A 200 29.67 -15.45 15.75
CA LYS A 200 29.20 -14.86 14.47
C LYS A 200 27.68 -14.66 14.42
N THR A 201 26.91 -15.67 14.82
CA THR A 201 25.45 -15.59 14.86
C THR A 201 24.98 -14.58 15.91
N LEU A 202 25.71 -14.43 17.03
CA LEU A 202 25.42 -13.41 18.05
C LEU A 202 25.69 -11.99 17.52
N LEU A 203 26.80 -11.79 16.79
CA LEU A 203 27.12 -10.52 16.17
C LEU A 203 26.04 -10.08 15.17
N ALA A 204 25.57 -10.99 14.32
CA ALA A 204 24.50 -10.69 13.37
C ALA A 204 23.18 -10.31 14.06
N ARG A 205 22.82 -11.00 15.16
CA ARG A 205 21.64 -10.66 15.95
C ARG A 205 21.78 -9.28 16.62
N ALA A 206 22.95 -8.95 17.15
CA ALA A 206 23.19 -7.64 17.75
C ALA A 206 23.06 -6.48 16.73
N VAL A 207 23.55 -6.67 15.51
CA VAL A 207 23.38 -5.68 14.42
C VAL A 207 21.91 -5.46 14.07
N ALA A 208 21.12 -6.52 14.04
CA ALA A 208 19.68 -6.44 13.78
C ALA A 208 18.95 -5.61 14.85
N HIS A 209 19.29 -5.80 16.12
CA HIS A 209 18.71 -5.05 17.23
C HIS A 209 18.98 -3.55 17.13
N HIS A 210 20.22 -3.15 16.79
CA HIS A 210 20.62 -1.74 16.75
C HIS A 210 20.12 -0.98 15.52
N THR A 211 19.91 -1.66 14.39
CA THR A 211 19.50 -1.02 13.12
C THR A 211 18.01 -0.76 13.00
N ASN A 212 17.17 -1.36 13.86
CA ASN A 212 15.69 -1.30 13.78
C ASN A 212 15.15 -1.56 12.35
N ALA A 213 15.88 -2.34 11.57
CA ALA A 213 15.53 -2.72 10.21
C ALA A 213 14.80 -4.06 10.23
N HIS A 214 14.02 -4.34 9.18
CA HIS A 214 13.35 -5.63 9.05
C HIS A 214 14.38 -6.75 8.91
N PHE A 215 14.40 -7.69 9.86
CA PHE A 215 15.39 -8.77 9.89
C PHE A 215 14.79 -10.07 9.35
N LEU A 216 15.39 -10.56 8.26
CA LEU A 216 15.01 -11.81 7.59
C LEU A 216 16.12 -12.83 7.87
N ARG A 217 15.82 -13.88 8.62
CA ARG A 217 16.77 -14.95 8.93
C ARG A 217 16.47 -16.18 8.09
N VAL A 218 17.47 -16.65 7.36
CA VAL A 218 17.40 -17.87 6.57
C VAL A 218 18.58 -18.77 6.91
N VAL A 219 18.34 -20.07 7.04
CA VAL A 219 19.43 -21.05 7.15
C VAL A 219 19.72 -21.58 5.75
N GLY A 220 20.98 -21.68 5.35
CA GLY A 220 21.37 -22.12 3.99
C GLY A 220 20.77 -23.47 3.61
N SER A 221 20.63 -24.38 4.57
CA SER A 221 19.96 -25.67 4.38
C SER A 221 18.46 -25.58 4.04
N GLU A 222 17.76 -24.51 4.44
CA GLU A 222 16.34 -24.29 4.11
C GLU A 222 16.13 -23.92 2.63
N LEU A 223 17.17 -23.41 1.96
CA LEU A 223 17.11 -23.07 0.53
C LEU A 223 17.22 -24.31 -0.35
N VAL A 224 17.72 -25.43 0.18
CA VAL A 224 17.86 -26.71 -0.54
C VAL A 224 16.56 -27.49 -0.45
N GLN A 225 15.80 -27.52 -1.53
CA GLN A 225 14.50 -28.19 -1.60
C GLN A 225 14.56 -29.49 -2.42
N LYS A 226 13.68 -30.44 -2.09
CA LYS A 226 13.57 -31.71 -2.82
C LYS A 226 13.07 -31.51 -4.26
N TYR A 227 12.25 -30.49 -4.50
CA TYR A 227 11.65 -30.22 -5.79
C TYR A 227 12.47 -29.20 -6.58
N ILE A 228 12.68 -29.53 -7.86
CA ILE A 228 13.51 -28.72 -8.76
C ILE A 228 12.91 -27.33 -8.95
N GLY A 229 13.72 -26.29 -8.72
CA GLY A 229 13.37 -24.89 -8.91
C GLY A 229 12.58 -24.26 -7.77
N GLU A 230 12.25 -25.02 -6.72
CA GLU A 230 11.57 -24.49 -5.54
C GLU A 230 12.48 -23.58 -4.72
N GLY A 231 13.74 -23.98 -4.49
CA GLY A 231 14.71 -23.13 -3.81
C GLY A 231 14.98 -21.81 -4.55
N ALA A 232 15.13 -21.85 -5.87
CA ALA A 232 15.28 -20.63 -6.68
C ALA A 232 14.05 -19.71 -6.61
N ARG A 233 12.84 -20.28 -6.46
CA ARG A 233 11.61 -19.51 -6.23
C ARG A 233 11.63 -18.85 -4.86
N LEU A 234 12.00 -19.60 -3.81
CA LEU A 234 12.12 -19.09 -2.43
C LEU A 234 13.11 -17.93 -2.33
N VAL A 235 14.29 -18.05 -2.96
CA VAL A 235 15.29 -16.97 -2.99
C VAL A 235 14.72 -15.70 -3.63
N ARG A 236 14.04 -15.82 -4.78
CA ARG A 236 13.42 -14.65 -5.44
C ARG A 236 12.36 -13.99 -4.56
N GLU A 237 11.45 -14.80 -4.01
CA GLU A 237 10.38 -14.32 -3.14
C GLU A 237 10.94 -13.68 -1.85
N LEU A 238 12.01 -14.21 -1.28
CA LEU A 238 12.71 -13.64 -0.11
C LEU A 238 13.26 -12.23 -0.43
N PHE A 239 13.95 -12.07 -1.56
CA PHE A 239 14.47 -10.75 -1.96
C PHE A 239 13.35 -9.77 -2.32
N ASP A 240 12.24 -10.23 -2.88
CA ASP A 240 11.09 -9.38 -3.18
C ASP A 240 10.37 -8.92 -1.90
N LEU A 241 10.23 -9.80 -0.91
CA LEU A 241 9.75 -9.42 0.43
C LEU A 241 10.69 -8.39 1.07
N ALA A 242 12.01 -8.62 1.01
CA ALA A 242 13.01 -7.70 1.54
C ALA A 242 12.93 -6.31 0.91
N LYS A 243 12.70 -6.22 -0.40
CA LYS A 243 12.50 -4.94 -1.10
C LYS A 243 11.22 -4.24 -0.69
N GLN A 244 10.12 -4.98 -0.51
CA GLN A 244 8.84 -4.42 -0.06
C GLN A 244 8.94 -3.89 1.38
N LYS A 245 9.74 -4.54 2.22
CA LYS A 245 9.99 -4.17 3.62
C LYS A 245 11.30 -3.37 3.79
N ALA A 246 11.70 -2.59 2.80
CA ALA A 246 12.88 -1.74 2.94
C ALA A 246 12.66 -0.67 4.01
N PRO A 247 13.61 -0.43 4.95
CA PRO A 247 14.95 -1.03 5.06
C PRO A 247 14.95 -2.43 5.70
N SER A 248 15.67 -3.37 5.08
CA SER A 248 15.74 -4.77 5.52
C SER A 248 17.17 -5.33 5.49
N ILE A 249 17.43 -6.31 6.37
CA ILE A 249 18.69 -7.05 6.48
C ILE A 249 18.37 -8.54 6.32
N ILE A 250 19.03 -9.19 5.35
CA ILE A 250 18.93 -10.63 5.14
C ILE A 250 20.15 -11.30 5.75
N PHE A 251 19.94 -12.12 6.77
CA PHE A 251 20.97 -12.93 7.40
C PHE A 251 20.86 -14.38 6.93
N ILE A 252 21.92 -14.86 6.28
CA ILE A 252 22.04 -16.25 5.81
C ILE A 252 23.03 -16.96 6.73
N ASP A 253 22.54 -17.87 7.56
CA ASP A 253 23.38 -18.74 8.38
C ASP A 253 23.76 -20.00 7.60
N GLU A 254 24.89 -20.64 7.93
CA GLU A 254 25.35 -21.90 7.29
C GLU A 254 25.36 -21.83 5.74
N ILE A 255 25.88 -20.72 5.19
CA ILE A 255 25.95 -20.52 3.73
C ILE A 255 26.81 -21.58 3.01
N ASP A 256 27.71 -22.25 3.74
CA ASP A 256 28.49 -23.38 3.25
C ASP A 256 27.61 -24.57 2.82
N ALA A 257 26.38 -24.70 3.33
CA ALA A 257 25.42 -25.70 2.88
C ALA A 257 25.04 -25.56 1.39
N ILE A 258 25.04 -24.33 0.86
CA ILE A 258 24.73 -24.03 -0.55
C ILE A 258 25.98 -23.68 -1.37
N GLY A 259 27.06 -23.26 -0.70
CA GLY A 259 28.29 -22.75 -1.33
C GLY A 259 29.29 -23.81 -1.79
N ALA A 260 28.87 -25.07 -1.97
CA ALA A 260 29.80 -26.14 -2.36
C ALA A 260 30.48 -25.85 -3.71
N HIS A 261 31.80 -26.05 -3.76
CA HIS A 261 32.57 -25.94 -5.01
C HIS A 261 32.02 -26.89 -6.07
N ARG A 262 31.94 -26.42 -7.33
CA ARG A 262 31.57 -27.26 -8.48
C ARG A 262 32.59 -28.39 -8.64
N ASN A 263 32.28 -29.55 -8.07
CA ASN A 263 32.90 -30.80 -8.45
C ASN A 263 32.12 -31.36 -9.64
N ASP A 264 32.81 -31.90 -10.65
CA ASP A 264 32.20 -32.54 -11.83
C ASP A 264 31.44 -33.86 -11.50
N SER A 265 31.03 -34.06 -10.25
CA SER A 265 30.21 -35.18 -9.83
C SER A 265 28.82 -35.08 -10.47
N THR A 266 28.50 -36.06 -11.30
CA THR A 266 27.27 -36.14 -12.10
C THR A 266 26.08 -36.62 -11.25
N THR A 267 25.99 -36.21 -9.98
CA THR A 267 24.92 -36.64 -9.08
C THR A 267 23.78 -35.62 -9.11
N SER A 268 22.54 -36.08 -9.29
CA SER A 268 21.37 -35.19 -9.46
C SER A 268 21.10 -34.24 -8.28
N GLY A 269 21.55 -34.57 -7.06
CA GLY A 269 21.39 -33.71 -5.88
C GLY A 269 22.24 -32.44 -5.94
N ASP A 270 23.52 -32.57 -6.33
CA ASP A 270 24.47 -31.45 -6.42
C ASP A 270 24.05 -30.40 -7.46
N ARG A 271 23.37 -30.85 -8.53
CA ARG A 271 22.86 -29.98 -9.60
C ARG A 271 21.71 -29.08 -9.16
N GLU A 272 20.95 -29.47 -8.15
CA GLU A 272 19.85 -28.65 -7.66
C GLU A 272 20.35 -27.52 -6.77
N VAL A 273 21.29 -27.81 -5.87
CA VAL A 273 21.95 -26.80 -5.02
C VAL A 273 22.63 -25.71 -5.87
N GLN A 274 23.13 -26.06 -7.05
CA GLN A 274 23.73 -25.09 -7.98
C GLN A 274 22.70 -24.24 -8.76
N ARG A 275 21.41 -24.61 -8.76
CA ARG A 275 20.34 -23.92 -9.49
C ARG A 275 19.52 -22.98 -8.61
N THR A 276 19.48 -23.23 -7.30
CA THR A 276 18.84 -22.39 -6.28
C THR A 276 19.57 -21.06 -6.14
#